data_AF-A0AAE0CTN1-F1
#
_entry.id   AF-A0AAE0CTN1-F1
#
_cell.length_a   1.000
_cell.length_b   1.000
_cell.length_c   1.000
_cell.angle_alpha   90.00
_cell.angle_beta   90.00
_cell.angle_gamma   90.00
#
_symmetry.space_group_name_H-M   'P 1'
#
loop_
_entity.id
_entity.type
_entity.pdbx_description
1 polymer ?
#
loop_
_entity_poly.entity_id
_entity_poly.type
_entity_poly.pdbx_seq_one_letter_code
_entity_poly.pdbx_strand_id
1 'polypeptide(L)'
;FINGSHPCPPATITTDEVASPNPKYKIWVRQNKLFFGALVGSLTVTIIPLITRATTSHQAWITLAYTYAKPTRGHIKQIKDQLKTATKGSQTISDYMQFIKDR
;
A
#
# COMPACT_ATOMS: atom_id res chain seq x y z
N PHE A 1 9.08 -7.13 -1.55
CA PHE A 1 8.93 -6.91 -0.09
C PHE A 1 7.63 -6.16 0.20
N ILE A 2 7.49 -4.89 -0.20
CA ILE A 2 6.27 -4.09 0.05
C ILE A 2 5.05 -4.55 -0.78
N ASN A 3 5.26 -5.02 -2.00
CA ASN A 3 4.21 -5.48 -2.92
C ASN A 3 3.92 -6.99 -2.86
N GLY A 4 4.48 -7.72 -1.88
CA GLY A 4 4.25 -9.16 -1.72
C GLY A 4 5.01 -10.09 -2.68
N SER A 5 5.65 -9.58 -3.73
CA SER A 5 6.42 -10.38 -4.72
C SER A 5 7.61 -11.18 -4.15
N HIS A 6 8.06 -10.83 -2.94
CA HIS A 6 9.17 -11.50 -2.27
C HIS A 6 8.66 -12.03 -0.92
N PRO A 7 8.04 -13.22 -0.88
CA PRO A 7 7.54 -13.82 0.34
C PRO A 7 8.69 -14.21 1.29
N CYS A 8 8.39 -14.31 2.58
CA CYS A 8 9.36 -14.74 3.58
C CYS A 8 9.77 -16.20 3.30
N PRO A 9 11.06 -16.49 3.06
CA PRO A 9 11.50 -17.87 2.88
C PRO A 9 11.48 -18.62 4.22
N PRO A 10 11.51 -19.96 4.21
CA PRO A 10 11.58 -20.76 5.44
C PRO A 10 12.84 -20.43 6.26
N ALA A 11 12.74 -20.47 7.59
CA ALA A 11 13.84 -20.18 8.50
C ALA A 11 14.97 -21.23 8.43
N THR A 12 14.62 -22.47 8.09
CA THR A 12 15.55 -23.59 7.92
C THR A 12 15.38 -24.22 6.54
N ILE A 13 16.44 -24.85 6.06
CA ILE A 13 16.46 -25.70 4.87
C ILE A 13 16.95 -27.09 5.29
N THR A 14 16.26 -28.13 4.83
CA THR A 14 16.68 -29.52 5.07
C THR A 14 17.43 -30.01 3.86
N THR A 15 18.66 -30.47 4.05
CA THR A 15 19.47 -31.15 3.02
C THR A 15 19.94 -32.46 3.63
N ASP A 16 19.73 -33.58 2.93
CA ASP A 16 20.11 -34.92 3.39
C ASP A 16 19.64 -35.24 4.82
N GLU A 17 18.35 -34.99 5.10
CA GLU A 17 17.68 -35.16 6.40
C GLU A 17 18.21 -34.28 7.56
N VAL A 18 19.20 -33.43 7.32
CA VAL A 18 19.74 -32.49 8.31
C VAL A 18 19.16 -31.10 8.08
N ALA A 19 18.51 -30.55 9.13
CA ALA A 19 18.01 -29.19 9.12
C ALA A 19 19.14 -28.18 9.40
N SER A 20 19.32 -27.21 8.52
CA SER A 20 20.29 -26.12 8.67
C SER A 20 19.63 -24.74 8.52
N PRO A 21 20.19 -23.66 9.11
CA PRO A 21 19.64 -22.32 8.97
C PRO A 21 19.65 -21.82 7.52
N ASN A 22 18.57 -21.18 7.08
CA ASN A 22 18.48 -20.61 5.73
C ASN A 22 19.12 -19.21 5.67
N PRO A 23 20.22 -18.99 4.91
CA PRO A 23 20.83 -17.67 4.77
C PRO A 23 19.88 -16.63 4.13
N LYS A 24 19.00 -17.07 3.22
CA LYS A 24 18.03 -16.19 2.54
C LYS A 24 17.00 -15.63 3.51
N TYR A 25 16.63 -16.38 4.55
CA TYR A 25 15.73 -15.89 5.61
C TYR A 25 16.32 -14.71 6.36
N LYS A 26 17.59 -14.81 6.76
CA LYS A 26 18.27 -13.71 7.47
C LYS A 26 18.34 -12.44 6.62
N ILE A 27 18.67 -12.57 5.34
CA ILE A 27 18.70 -11.45 4.40
C ILE A 27 17.30 -10.85 4.24
N TRP A 28 16.29 -11.69 4.05
CA TRP A 28 14.90 -11.26 3.91
C TRP A 28 14.42 -10.47 5.14
N VAL A 29 14.67 -10.97 6.36
CA VAL A 29 14.26 -10.32 7.60
C VAL A 29 14.92 -8.95 7.74
N ARG A 30 16.22 -8.85 7.44
CA ARG A 30 16.94 -7.57 7.46
C ARG A 30 16.27 -6.56 6.53
N GLN A 31 16.04 -6.96 5.27
CA GLN A 31 15.48 -6.08 4.27
C GLN A 31 14.04 -5.65 4.61
N ASN A 32 13.21 -6.60 5.07
CA ASN A 32 11.85 -6.31 5.49
C ASN A 32 11.80 -5.33 6.66
N LYS A 33 12.70 -5.48 7.66
CA LYS A 33 12.79 -4.54 8.79
C LYS A 33 13.20 -3.13 8.35
N LEU A 34 14.14 -3.01 7.40
CA LEU A 34 14.53 -1.71 6.84
C LEU A 34 13.35 -1.02 6.15
N PHE A 35 12.60 -1.74 5.31
CA PHE A 35 11.40 -1.19 4.68
C PHE A 35 10.32 -0.83 5.68
N PHE A 36 10.11 -1.65 6.72
CA PHE A 36 9.16 -1.34 7.78
C PHE A 36 9.57 -0.08 8.55
N GLY A 37 10.85 0.06 8.91
CA GLY A 37 11.37 1.26 9.56
C GLY A 37 11.23 2.52 8.70
N ALA A 38 11.52 2.41 7.40
CA ALA A 38 11.31 3.51 6.45
C ALA A 38 9.83 3.92 6.36
N LEU A 39 8.91 2.95 6.35
CA LEU A 39 7.47 3.23 6.41
C LEU A 39 7.12 3.99 7.69
N VAL A 40 7.49 3.46 8.86
CA VAL A 40 7.21 4.12 10.15
C VAL A 40 7.80 5.55 10.19
N GLY A 41 9.03 5.73 9.73
CA GLY A 41 9.69 7.04 9.70
C GLY A 41 9.06 8.04 8.71
N SER A 42 8.35 7.56 7.69
CA SER A 42 7.63 8.42 6.73
C SER A 42 6.24 8.84 7.22
N LEU A 43 5.72 8.20 8.27
CA LEU A 43 4.37 8.45 8.78
C LEU A 43 4.37 9.51 9.88
N THR A 44 3.27 10.25 9.97
CA THR A 44 2.99 11.07 11.14
C THR A 44 2.62 10.18 12.34
N VAL A 45 2.89 10.67 13.54
CA VAL A 45 2.69 9.91 14.81
C VAL A 45 1.25 9.42 14.97
N THR A 46 0.27 10.14 14.42
CA THR A 46 -1.15 9.77 14.48
C THR A 46 -1.51 8.56 13.62
N ILE A 47 -0.71 8.24 12.59
CA ILE A 47 -0.98 7.14 11.64
C ILE A 47 -0.25 5.86 12.07
N ILE A 48 0.87 5.97 12.78
CA ILE A 48 1.68 4.83 13.26
C ILE A 48 0.83 3.75 13.95
N PRO A 49 -0.14 4.05 14.85
CA PRO A 49 -0.98 3.05 15.49
C PRO A 49 -1.67 2.08 14.52
N LEU A 50 -2.02 2.52 13.31
CA LEU A 50 -2.70 1.70 12.30
C LEU A 50 -1.86 0.51 11.83
N ILE A 51 -0.53 0.63 11.84
CA ILE A 51 0.38 -0.42 11.36
C ILE A 51 1.12 -1.15 12.47
N THR A 52 0.84 -0.83 13.75
CA THR A 52 1.51 -1.47 14.91
C THR A 52 1.35 -2.98 14.98
N ARG A 53 0.22 -3.50 14.48
CA ARG A 53 -0.06 -4.95 14.44
C ARG A 53 0.55 -5.65 13.22
N ALA A 54 1.12 -4.91 12.27
CA ALA A 54 1.71 -5.50 11.09
C ALA A 54 3.07 -6.13 11.41
N THR A 55 3.25 -7.38 11.00
CA THR A 55 4.51 -8.13 11.21
C THR A 55 5.49 -7.96 10.04
N THR A 56 5.00 -7.46 8.91
CA THR A 56 5.81 -7.26 7.69
C THR A 56 5.53 -5.89 7.07
N SER A 57 6.52 -5.38 6.34
CA SER A 57 6.38 -4.15 5.55
C SER A 57 5.21 -4.23 4.56
N HIS A 58 4.97 -5.42 4.00
CA HIS A 58 3.82 -5.69 3.13
C HIS A 58 2.48 -5.50 3.85
N GLN A 59 2.32 -6.12 5.03
CA GLN A 59 1.09 -5.98 5.82
C GLN A 59 0.84 -4.53 6.21
N ALA A 60 1.89 -3.81 6.65
CA ALA A 60 1.79 -2.38 6.97
C ALA A 60 1.30 -1.58 5.76
N TRP A 61 1.91 -1.81 4.59
CA TRP A 61 1.53 -1.16 3.34
C TRP A 61 0.08 -1.45 2.94
N ILE A 62 -0.35 -2.71 3.01
CA ILE A 62 -1.73 -3.10 2.73
C ILE A 62 -2.71 -2.39 3.66
N THR A 63 -2.42 -2.32 4.97
CA THR A 63 -3.29 -1.64 5.93
C THR A 63 -3.43 -0.15 5.59
N LEU A 64 -2.32 0.52 5.26
CA LEU A 64 -2.33 1.92 4.83
C LEU A 64 -3.13 2.10 3.53
N ALA A 65 -2.85 1.28 2.52
CA ALA A 65 -3.55 1.32 1.24
C ALA A 65 -5.06 1.07 1.41
N TYR A 66 -5.46 0.12 2.25
CA TYR A 66 -6.88 -0.11 2.51
C TYR A 66 -7.54 1.00 3.32
N THR A 67 -6.80 1.67 4.21
CA THR A 67 -7.36 2.76 5.01
C THR A 67 -7.54 4.03 4.17
N TYR A 68 -6.56 4.35 3.31
CA TYR A 68 -6.49 5.65 2.64
C TYR A 68 -6.73 5.61 1.13
N ALA A 69 -6.43 4.49 0.46
CA ALA A 69 -6.59 4.37 -1.00
C ALA A 69 -7.89 3.67 -1.42
N LYS A 70 -8.69 3.13 -0.48
CA LYS A 70 -10.01 2.57 -0.81
C LYS A 70 -11.00 3.71 -1.11
N PRO A 71 -11.58 3.77 -2.32
CA PRO A 71 -12.64 4.72 -2.61
C PRO A 71 -13.88 4.36 -1.77
N THR A 72 -14.36 5.29 -0.95
CA THR A 72 -15.56 5.08 -0.15
C THR A 72 -16.80 5.07 -1.07
N ARG A 73 -17.86 4.35 -0.70
CA ARG A 73 -19.13 4.36 -1.47
C ARG A 73 -19.70 5.78 -1.61
N GLY A 74 -19.53 6.61 -0.57
CA GLY A 74 -19.90 8.02 -0.60
C GLY A 74 -19.08 8.82 -1.61
N HIS A 75 -17.76 8.63 -1.64
CA HIS A 75 -16.88 9.27 -2.62
C HIS A 75 -17.23 8.86 -4.06
N ILE A 76 -17.47 7.56 -4.30
CA ILE A 76 -17.92 7.06 -5.61
C ILE A 76 -19.27 7.69 -6.01
N LYS A 77 -20.23 7.76 -5.09
CA LYS A 77 -21.53 8.40 -5.34
C LYS A 77 -21.36 9.89 -5.65
N GLN A 78 -20.54 10.60 -4.88
CA GLN A 78 -20.24 12.01 -5.09
C GLN A 78 -19.62 12.25 -6.48
N ILE A 79 -18.64 11.44 -6.89
CA ILE A 79 -18.05 11.52 -8.23
C ILE A 79 -19.12 11.29 -9.31
N LYS A 80 -19.97 10.27 -9.15
CA LYS A 80 -21.07 10.00 -10.09
C LYS A 80 -22.05 11.16 -10.18
N ASP A 81 -22.43 11.75 -9.06
CA ASP A 81 -23.38 12.86 -9.00
C ASP A 81 -22.76 14.12 -9.63
N GLN A 82 -21.48 14.39 -9.39
CA GLN A 82 -20.74 15.49 -10.03
C GLN A 82 -20.62 15.29 -11.54
N LEU A 83 -20.35 14.07 -12.00
CA LEU A 83 -20.27 13.77 -13.43
C LEU A 83 -21.63 13.97 -14.12
N LYS A 84 -22.73 13.59 -13.46
CA LYS A 84 -24.09 13.82 -13.97
C LYS A 84 -24.44 15.31 -14.08
N THR A 85 -23.95 16.13 -13.17
CA THR A 85 -24.22 17.58 -13.14
C THR A 85 -23.16 18.41 -13.84
N ALA A 86 -22.09 17.79 -14.35
CA ALA A 86 -20.97 18.48 -15.00
C ALA A 86 -21.38 19.06 -16.36
N THR A 87 -21.50 20.37 -16.43
CA THR A 87 -21.72 21.12 -17.67
C THR A 87 -20.50 21.96 -18.03
N LYS A 88 -20.14 22.04 -19.33
CA LYS A 88 -19.03 22.89 -19.81
C LYS A 88 -19.17 24.35 -19.37
N GLY A 89 -20.39 24.92 -19.46
CA GLY A 89 -20.63 26.34 -19.17
C GLY A 89 -19.68 27.25 -19.98
N SER A 90 -19.06 28.20 -19.28
CA SER A 90 -18.06 29.13 -19.82
C SER A 90 -16.64 28.57 -19.93
N GLN A 91 -16.38 27.34 -19.46
CA GLN A 91 -15.04 26.74 -19.52
C GLN A 91 -14.63 26.49 -20.98
N THR A 92 -13.31 26.49 -21.22
CA THR A 92 -12.77 25.99 -22.48
C THR A 92 -13.01 24.49 -22.59
N ILE A 93 -12.95 23.96 -23.81
CA ILE A 93 -13.12 22.51 -24.02
C ILE A 93 -12.01 21.74 -23.31
N SER A 94 -10.76 22.23 -23.34
CA SER A 94 -9.63 21.58 -22.68
C SER A 94 -9.83 21.51 -21.16
N ASP A 95 -10.24 22.61 -20.52
CA ASP A 95 -10.43 22.64 -19.06
C ASP A 95 -11.57 21.72 -18.63
N TYR A 96 -12.68 21.73 -19.38
CA TYR A 96 -13.79 20.82 -19.12
C TYR A 96 -13.36 19.35 -19.29
N MET A 97 -12.64 19.01 -20.36
CA MET A 97 -12.18 17.65 -20.59
C MET A 97 -11.15 17.21 -19.53
N GLN A 98 -10.30 18.11 -19.06
CA GLN A 98 -9.36 17.83 -17.97
C GLN A 98 -10.11 17.58 -16.65
N PHE A 99 -11.13 18.38 -16.34
CA PHE A 99 -12.00 18.18 -15.17
C PHE A 99 -12.69 16.82 -15.18
N ILE A 100 -13.16 16.36 -16.34
CA ILE A 100 -13.79 15.04 -16.49
C ILE A 100 -12.75 13.91 -16.37
N LYS A 101 -11.51 14.13 -16.80
CA LYS A 101 -10.45 13.12 -16.86
C LYS A 101 -9.73 12.89 -15.53
N ASP A 102 -9.52 13.95 -14.75
CA ASP A 102 -8.69 13.92 -13.53
C ASP A 102 -9.46 13.54 -12.26
N ARG A 103 -10.76 13.23 -12.37
CA ARG A 103 -11.62 12.78 -11.24
C ARG A 103 -11.93 11.29 -11.29
#